data_AF-A0A2C2UH56-F1
#
_entry.id   AF-A0A2C2UH56-F1
#
_cell.length_a   1.000
_cell.length_b   1.000
_cell.length_c   1.000
_cell.angle_alpha   90.00
_cell.angle_beta   90.00
_cell.angle_gamma   90.00
#
_symmetry.space_group_name_H-M   'P 1'
#
loop_
_entity.id
_entity.type
_entity.pdbx_description
1 polymer ?
#
loop_
_entity_poly.entity_id
_entity_poly.type
_entity_poly.pdbx_seq_one_letter_code
_entity_poly.pdbx_strand_id
1 'polypeptide(L)'
;MKIIGEIYKIRSYFDDKLQKNVNISFIETDELIKVNGTMIKLLPIISESSSNYKEGEKIELDGEIRFEYIITSKGNRSAAPIPVIRQCLSF
;
A
#
# COMPACT_ATOMS: atom_id res chain seq x y z
N MET A 1 -5.74 -0.68 -12.82
CA MET A 1 -6.71 -1.72 -12.43
C MET A 1 -7.52 -1.16 -11.28
N LYS A 2 -8.83 -1.41 -11.28
CA LYS A 2 -9.73 -0.96 -10.23
C LYS A 2 -9.71 -1.98 -9.09
N ILE A 3 -9.34 -1.54 -7.89
CA ILE A 3 -9.22 -2.35 -6.68
C ILE A 3 -10.19 -1.79 -5.64
N ILE A 4 -11.03 -2.66 -5.09
CA ILE A 4 -12.01 -2.32 -4.06
C ILE A 4 -11.65 -3.11 -2.80
N GLY A 5 -11.73 -2.44 -1.65
CA GLY A 5 -11.48 -3.07 -0.37
C GLY A 5 -11.59 -2.09 0.78
N GLU A 6 -11.17 -2.57 1.95
CA GLU A 6 -11.19 -1.81 3.20
C GLU A 6 -9.77 -1.52 3.67
N ILE A 7 -9.53 -0.30 4.14
CA ILE A 7 -8.26 0.06 4.77
C ILE A 7 -8.15 -0.69 6.09
N TYR A 8 -7.42 -1.80 6.07
CA TYR A 8 -7.22 -2.66 7.22
C TYR A 8 -6.34 -2.00 8.28
N LYS A 9 -5.27 -1.32 7.85
CA LYS A 9 -4.30 -0.72 8.77
C LYS A 9 -3.53 0.42 8.13
N ILE A 10 -3.21 1.44 8.91
CA ILE A 10 -2.30 2.52 8.52
C ILE A 10 -1.11 2.51 9.45
N ARG A 11 0.10 2.63 8.90
CA ARG A 11 1.33 2.67 9.70
C ARG A 11 2.15 3.88 9.33
N SER A 12 2.47 4.68 10.33
CA SER A 12 3.38 5.82 10.22
C SER A 12 4.81 5.38 10.55
N TYR A 13 5.75 5.80 9.72
CA TYR A 13 7.17 5.56 9.93
C TYR A 13 7.94 6.85 9.71
N PHE A 14 8.96 7.10 10.52
CA PHE A 14 9.89 8.17 10.22
C PHE A 14 10.84 7.70 9.11
N ASP A 15 10.86 8.41 7.98
CA ASP A 15 11.84 8.18 6.93
C ASP A 15 13.01 9.16 7.11
N ASP A 16 14.17 8.63 7.53
CA ASP A 16 15.37 9.43 7.80
C ASP A 16 15.88 10.20 6.58
N LYS A 17 15.64 9.69 5.36
CA LYS A 17 16.08 10.37 4.13
C LYS A 17 15.18 11.54 3.78
N LEU A 18 13.88 11.37 4.00
CA LEU A 18 12.88 12.41 3.75
C LEU A 18 12.69 13.37 4.93
N GLN A 19 13.29 13.07 6.09
CA GLN A 19 13.16 13.83 7.34
C GLN A 19 11.69 14.10 7.72
N LYS A 20 10.81 13.12 7.44
CA LYS A 20 9.37 13.23 7.69
C LYS A 20 8.74 11.88 7.98
N ASN A 21 7.57 11.92 8.61
CA ASN A 21 6.73 10.74 8.74
C ASN A 21 6.08 10.39 7.39
N VAL A 22 6.21 9.13 6.99
CA VAL A 22 5.56 8.53 5.83
C VAL A 22 4.54 7.52 6.32
N ASN A 23 3.33 7.62 5.81
CA ASN A 23 2.26 6.66 6.10
C ASN A 23 2.22 5.61 4.99
N ILE A 24 2.15 4.34 5.39
CA ILE A 24 1.82 3.24 4.48
C ILE A 24 0.47 2.69 4.91
N SER A 25 -0.51 2.79 4.03
CA SER A 25 -1.83 2.20 4.21
C SER A 25 -1.84 0.78 3.66
N PHE A 26 -2.56 -0.11 4.31
CA PHE A 26 -2.75 -1.49 3.88
C PHE A 26 -4.24 -1.70 3.62
N ILE A 27 -4.56 -2.19 2.43
CA ILE A 27 -5.92 -2.53 2.03
C ILE A 27 -6.11 -4.04 2.12
N GLU A 28 -7.20 -4.46 2.73
CA GLU A 28 -7.76 -5.80 2.55
C GLU A 28 -8.74 -5.74 1.37
N THR A 29 -8.41 -6.43 0.30
CA THR A 29 -9.20 -6.40 -0.94
C THR A 29 -10.40 -7.32 -0.84
N ASP A 30 -11.52 -6.89 -1.44
CA ASP A 30 -12.76 -7.68 -1.49
C ASP A 30 -12.54 -8.98 -2.26
N GLU A 31 -11.77 -8.91 -3.36
CA GLU A 31 -11.36 -10.05 -4.17
C GLU A 31 -9.87 -10.38 -3.96
N LEU A 32 -9.51 -11.66 -4.09
CA LEU A 32 -8.12 -12.09 -4.05
C LEU A 32 -7.37 -11.67 -5.32
N ILE A 33 -6.23 -10.99 -5.15
CA ILE A 33 -5.39 -10.55 -6.26
C ILE A 33 -4.31 -11.60 -6.52
N LYS A 34 -4.24 -12.11 -7.75
CA LYS A 34 -3.20 -13.05 -8.18
C LYS A 34 -1.93 -12.31 -8.56
N VAL A 35 -0.84 -12.52 -7.82
CA VAL A 35 0.48 -11.96 -8.08
C VAL A 35 1.50 -13.10 -8.15
N ASN A 36 2.17 -13.26 -9.29
CA ASN A 36 3.18 -14.31 -9.52
C ASN A 36 2.72 -15.72 -9.06
N GLY A 37 1.46 -16.07 -9.33
CA GLY A 37 0.89 -17.37 -8.95
C GLY A 37 0.40 -17.47 -7.51
N THR A 38 0.63 -16.46 -6.67
CA THR A 38 0.14 -16.40 -5.29
C THR A 38 -1.11 -15.54 -5.20
N MET A 39 -2.12 -15.98 -4.44
CA MET A 39 -3.33 -15.20 -4.17
C MET A 39 -3.11 -14.34 -2.93
N ILE A 40 -3.28 -13.03 -3.06
CA ILE A 40 -3.01 -12.04 -2.01
C ILE A 40 -4.29 -11.28 -1.70
N LYS A 41 -4.61 -11.16 -0.42
CA LYS A 41 -5.76 -10.39 0.07
C LYS A 41 -5.36 -9.04 0.65
N LEU A 42 -4.15 -8.94 1.19
CA LEU A 42 -3.70 -7.74 1.89
C LEU A 42 -2.46 -7.17 1.20
N LEU A 43 -2.55 -5.92 0.77
CA LEU A 43 -1.49 -5.23 0.05
C LEU A 43 -1.25 -3.84 0.63
N PRO A 44 0.01 -3.39 0.71
CA PRO A 44 0.31 -1.99 0.97
C PRO A 44 -0.06 -1.14 -0.25
N ILE A 45 -0.53 0.07 0.02
CA ILE A 45 -0.79 1.13 -0.96
C ILE A 45 0.35 2.15 -0.85
N ILE A 46 0.98 2.41 -1.99
CA ILE A 46 1.94 3.50 -2.16
C ILE A 46 1.24 4.56 -3.01
N SER A 47 0.95 5.71 -2.41
CA SER A 47 0.39 6.87 -3.11
C SER A 47 1.44 7.96 -3.23
N GLU A 48 1.47 8.62 -4.40
CA GLU A 48 2.31 9.80 -4.63
C GLU A 48 1.74 11.05 -3.96
N SER A 49 0.44 11.03 -3.63
CA SER A 49 -0.22 12.07 -2.86
C SER A 49 -0.43 11.64 -1.41
N SER A 50 -0.51 12.60 -0.49
CA SER A 50 -0.89 12.33 0.89
C SER A 50 -2.36 11.90 0.94
N SER A 51 -2.61 10.60 0.82
CA SER A 51 -3.95 10.05 0.96
C SER A 51 -4.33 10.08 2.45
N ASN A 52 -5.42 10.78 2.78
CA ASN A 52 -5.94 10.86 4.15
C ASN A 52 -6.91 9.70 4.44
N TYR A 53 -6.48 8.48 4.14
CA TYR A 53 -7.25 7.28 4.44
C TYR A 53 -7.46 7.12 5.94
N LYS A 54 -8.53 6.43 6.32
CA LYS A 54 -8.81 6.00 7.70
C LYS A 54 -8.92 4.49 7.79
N GLU A 55 -8.49 3.91 8.91
CA GLU A 55 -8.74 2.49 9.17
C GLU A 55 -10.26 2.21 9.20
N GLY A 56 -10.68 1.11 8.57
CA GLY A 56 -12.08 0.75 8.35
C GLY A 56 -12.76 1.47 7.18
N GLU A 57 -12.07 2.39 6.50
CA GLU A 57 -12.61 3.06 5.33
C GLU A 57 -12.67 2.11 4.13
N LYS A 58 -13.85 1.97 3.53
CA LYS A 58 -13.99 1.31 2.22
C LYS A 58 -13.58 2.27 1.13
N ILE A 59 -12.63 1.83 0.31
CA ILE A 59 -12.11 2.63 -0.79
C ILE A 59 -12.17 1.86 -2.10
N GLU A 60 -12.28 2.64 -3.16
CA GLU A 60 -12.05 2.21 -4.53
C GLU A 60 -10.84 2.99 -5.03
N LEU A 61 -9.85 2.29 -5.58
CA LEU A 61 -8.66 2.92 -6.12
C LEU A 61 -8.32 2.35 -7.49
N ASP A 62 -7.85 3.22 -8.37
CA ASP A 62 -7.16 2.82 -9.59
C ASP A 62 -5.66 2.78 -9.35
N GLY A 63 -5.07 1.63 -9.62
CA GLY A 63 -3.63 1.45 -9.44
C GLY A 63 -3.08 0.27 -10.22
N GLU A 64 -1.78 0.04 -10.04
CA GLU A 64 -1.06 -1.09 -10.63
C GLU A 64 -0.32 -1.85 -9.53
N ILE A 65 -0.17 -3.17 -9.72
CA ILE A 65 0.64 -3.98 -8.82
C ILE A 65 2.09 -3.90 -9.27
N ARG A 66 2.97 -3.43 -8.38
CA ARG A 66 4.42 -3.37 -8.58
C ARG A 66 5.15 -4.07 -7.45
N PHE A 67 6.37 -4.51 -7.72
CA PHE A 67 7.25 -5.05 -6.71
C PHE A 67 8.19 -3.95 -6.20
N GLU A 68 7.97 -3.49 -4.98
CA GLU A 68 8.72 -2.37 -4.41
C GLU A 68 9.25 -2.70 -3.01
N TYR A 69 10.33 -2.01 -2.62
CA TYR A 69 10.88 -2.08 -1.27
C TYR A 69 10.15 -1.08 -0.38
N ILE A 70 9.47 -1.56 0.65
CA ILE A 70 8.74 -0.70 1.60
C ILE A 70 9.44 -0.65 2.96
N ILE A 71 9.12 0.37 3.76
CA ILE A 71 9.53 0.41 5.17
C ILE A 71 8.71 -0.63 5.95
N THR A 72 9.40 -1.47 6.72
CA THR A 72 8.81 -2.51 7.56
C THR A 72 8.41 -1.97 8.93
N SER A 73 7.71 -2.79 9.73
CA SER A 73 7.40 -2.46 11.14
C SER A 73 8.62 -2.16 12.01
N LYS A 74 9.83 -2.54 11.57
CA LYS A 74 11.09 -2.27 12.28
C LYS A 74 11.78 -0.97 11.82
N GLY A 75 11.16 -0.19 10.93
CA GLY A 75 11.74 1.04 10.36
C GLY A 75 12.75 0.81 9.24
N ASN A 76 13.23 -0.42 9.04
CA ASN A 76 14.13 -0.78 7.94
C ASN A 76 13.35 -1.11 6.67
N ARG A 77 13.98 -0.96 5.49
CA ARG A 77 13.43 -1.46 4.22
C ARG A 77 13.25 -2.98 4.24
N SER A 78 12.25 -3.47 3.52
CA SER A 78 12.01 -4.89 3.34
C SER A 78 13.24 -5.59 2.75
N ALA A 79 13.50 -6.84 3.16
CA ALA A 79 14.65 -7.60 2.67
C ALA A 79 14.54 -7.97 1.18
N ALA A 80 13.32 -8.02 0.65
CA ALA A 80 12.99 -8.29 -0.74
C ALA A 80 11.89 -7.31 -1.20
N PRO A 81 11.76 -7.07 -2.51
CA PRO A 81 10.65 -6.29 -3.01
C PRO A 81 9.36 -7.09 -2.82
N ILE A 82 8.32 -6.43 -2.32
CA ILE A 82 7.01 -7.05 -2.09
C ILE A 82 5.99 -6.45 -3.05
N PRO A 83 4.91 -7.17 -3.38
CA PRO A 83 3.84 -6.58 -4.16
C PRO A 83 3.18 -5.44 -3.39
N VAL A 84 3.04 -4.32 -4.07
CA VAL A 84 2.38 -3.11 -3.59
C VAL A 84 1.41 -2.62 -4.65
N ILE A 85 0.37 -1.93 -4.21
CA ILE A 85 -0.51 -1.17 -5.08
C ILE A 85 0.07 0.22 -5.23
N ARG A 86 0.47 0.59 -6.45
CA ARG A 86 0.83 1.97 -6.77
C ARG A 86 -0.40 2.68 -7.31
N GLN A 87 -0.89 3.67 -6.57
CA GLN A 87 -2.06 4.44 -7.00
C GLN A 87 -1.67 5.30 -8.21
N CYS A 88 -2.43 5.18 -9.30
CA CYS A 88 -2.24 6.05 -10.45
C CYS A 88 -2.91 7.41 -10.14
N LEU A 89 -2.24 8.52 -10.46
CA LEU A 89 -2.88 9.84 -10.40
C LEU A 89 -4.05 9.87 -11.38
N SER A 90 -5.26 10.12 -10.87
CA SER A 90 -6.37 10.57 -11.70
C SER A 90 -6.06 11.99 -12.14
N PHE A 91 -5.78 12.20 -13.43
CA PHE A 91 -5.63 13.51 -14.05
C PHE A 91 -6.99 14.21 -14.20
#